data_AF-A0A6B3GNR7-F1
#
_entry.id   AF-A0A6B3GNR7-F1
#
_cell.length_a   1.000
_cell.length_b   1.000
_cell.length_c   1.000
_cell.angle_alpha   90.00
_cell.angle_beta   90.00
_cell.angle_gamma   90.00
#
_symmetry.space_group_name_H-M   'P 1'
#
loop_
_entity.id
_entity.type
_entity.pdbx_description
1 polymer ?
#
loop_
_entity_poly.entity_id
_entity_poly.type
_entity_poly.pdbx_seq_one_letter_code
_entity_poly.pdbx_strand_id
1 'polypeptide(L)'
;ELLTHLDDVVPDRVKEQAAAEVILLTHNEQLHEVNLGWHPRAEDVLWQPAAQETKRSQNGAINVRYELQVKQRAIGRLRELIASHAPWLRIRYAF
;
A
#
# COMPACT_ATOMS: atom_id res chain seq x y z
N GLU A 1 7.93 10.25 10.76
CA GLU A 1 9.23 9.69 11.20
C GLU A 1 9.90 8.84 10.14
N LEU A 2 9.26 7.78 9.59
CA LEU A 2 9.90 6.89 8.60
C LEU A 2 10.62 7.60 7.44
N LEU A 3 9.93 8.49 6.72
CA LEU A 3 10.52 9.16 5.53
C LEU A 3 11.68 10.08 5.89
N THR A 4 11.57 10.81 7.00
CA THR A 4 12.66 11.65 7.54
C THR A 4 13.85 10.79 7.93
N HIS A 5 13.62 9.70 8.66
CA HIS A 5 14.69 8.79 9.05
C HIS A 5 15.38 8.18 7.82
N LEU A 6 14.61 7.80 6.80
CA LEU A 6 15.16 7.33 5.53
C LEU A 6 16.05 8.40 4.87
N ASP A 7 15.62 9.66 4.89
CA ASP A 7 16.42 10.78 4.39
C ASP A 7 17.72 10.95 5.20
N ASP A 8 17.67 10.81 6.52
CA ASP A 8 18.83 11.00 7.39
C ASP A 8 19.90 9.90 7.21
N VAL A 9 19.49 8.65 6.98
CA VAL A 9 20.42 7.50 7.02
C VAL A 9 20.86 6.97 5.66
N VAL A 10 20.13 7.26 4.58
CA VAL A 10 20.49 6.77 3.25
C VAL A 10 21.59 7.65 2.65
N PRO A 11 22.74 7.10 2.23
CA PRO A 11 23.80 7.91 1.61
C PRO A 11 23.38 8.51 0.26
N ASP A 12 23.89 9.70 -0.07
CA ASP A 12 23.52 10.43 -1.30
C ASP A 12 23.69 9.61 -2.58
N ARG A 13 24.80 8.86 -2.71
CA ARG A 13 25.04 7.94 -3.85
C ARG A 13 23.93 6.91 -4.06
N VAL A 14 23.24 6.52 -2.98
CA VAL A 14 22.10 5.58 -3.04
C VAL A 14 20.83 6.34 -3.40
N LYS A 15 20.62 7.53 -2.82
CA LYS A 15 19.47 8.40 -3.14
C LYS A 15 19.39 8.72 -4.62
N GLU A 16 20.52 8.97 -5.28
CA GLU A 16 20.62 9.27 -6.72
C GLU A 16 20.05 8.16 -7.63
N GLN A 17 20.10 6.90 -7.17
CA GLN A 17 19.67 5.73 -7.96
C GLN A 17 18.36 5.12 -7.45
N ALA A 18 17.89 5.57 -6.28
CA ALA A 18 16.73 5.00 -5.62
C ALA A 18 15.41 5.37 -6.33
N ALA A 19 14.47 4.45 -6.30
CA ALA A 19 13.09 4.71 -6.69
C ALA A 19 12.15 3.78 -5.93
N ALA A 20 10.92 4.25 -5.71
CA ALA A 20 9.89 3.52 -4.98
C ALA A 20 8.80 2.97 -5.91
N GLU A 21 8.25 1.84 -5.51
CA GLU A 21 7.04 1.25 -6.06
C GLU A 21 6.02 1.18 -4.92
N VAL A 22 4.82 1.71 -5.16
CA VAL A 22 3.75 1.72 -4.16
C VAL A 22 2.74 0.66 -4.55
N ILE A 23 2.56 -0.32 -3.68
CA ILE A 23 1.60 -1.42 -3.86
C ILE A 23 0.60 -1.33 -2.72
N LEU A 24 -0.66 -1.03 -3.05
CA LEU A 24 -1.71 -1.03 -2.05
C LEU A 24 -2.20 -2.45 -1.75
N LEU A 25 -2.69 -2.64 -0.52
CA LEU A 25 -3.21 -3.92 -0.07
C LEU A 25 -4.33 -4.42 -1.00
N THR A 26 -4.20 -5.66 -1.43
CA THR A 26 -5.27 -6.48 -2.01
C THR A 26 -5.36 -7.74 -1.17
N HIS A 27 -6.56 -8.14 -0.77
CA HIS A 27 -6.77 -9.34 0.04
C HIS A 27 -7.74 -10.30 -0.63
N ASN A 28 -7.54 -11.60 -0.43
CA ASN A 28 -8.35 -12.63 -1.07
C ASN A 28 -9.44 -13.11 -0.11
N GLU A 29 -10.67 -13.26 -0.60
CA GLU A 29 -11.81 -13.66 0.24
C GLU A 29 -11.64 -15.06 0.85
N GLN A 30 -11.12 -16.04 0.11
CA GLN A 30 -10.90 -17.39 0.66
C GLN A 30 -9.77 -17.39 1.70
N LEU A 31 -8.75 -16.53 1.52
CA LEU A 31 -7.67 -16.39 2.48
C LEU A 31 -8.16 -15.70 3.77
N HIS A 32 -9.07 -14.73 3.67
CA HIS A 32 -9.71 -14.12 4.84
C HIS A 32 -10.37 -15.17 5.73
N GLU A 33 -11.17 -16.07 5.14
CA GLU A 33 -11.83 -17.16 5.88
C GLU A 33 -10.84 -18.07 6.60
N VAL A 34 -9.72 -18.41 5.93
CA VAL A 34 -8.65 -19.21 6.57
C VAL A 34 -7.99 -18.43 7.70
N ASN A 35 -7.71 -17.14 7.49
CA ASN A 35 -7.03 -16.30 8.46
C ASN A 35 -7.87 -16.01 9.71
N LEU A 36 -9.19 -15.98 9.62
CA LEU A 36 -10.06 -15.89 10.81
C LEU A 36 -9.81 -17.03 11.80
N GLY A 37 -9.41 -18.20 11.32
CA GLY A 37 -9.05 -19.34 12.19
C GLY A 37 -7.66 -19.25 12.81
N TRP A 38 -6.72 -18.49 12.22
CA TRP A 38 -5.30 -18.50 12.63
C TRP A 38 -4.84 -17.16 13.23
N HIS A 39 -5.19 -16.04 12.60
CA HIS A 39 -4.79 -14.68 12.97
C HIS A 39 -5.95 -13.68 12.82
N PRO A 40 -7.07 -13.86 13.56
CA PRO A 40 -8.27 -13.04 13.39
C PRO A 40 -8.04 -11.53 13.61
N ARG A 41 -7.10 -11.16 14.49
CA ARG A 41 -6.76 -9.74 14.73
C ARG A 41 -6.08 -9.06 13.55
N ALA A 42 -5.43 -9.81 12.66
CA ALA A 42 -4.87 -9.25 11.44
C ALA A 42 -5.99 -8.91 10.45
N GLU A 43 -7.06 -9.70 10.44
CA GLU A 43 -8.21 -9.47 9.57
C GLU A 43 -8.97 -8.19 9.92
N ASP A 44 -8.91 -7.73 11.18
CA ASP A 44 -9.42 -6.42 11.59
C ASP A 44 -8.81 -5.25 10.81
N VAL A 45 -7.63 -5.40 10.20
CA VAL A 45 -7.00 -4.36 9.38
C VAL A 45 -6.92 -4.72 7.90
N LEU A 46 -6.84 -6.01 7.58
CA LEU A 46 -6.74 -6.49 6.20
C LEU A 46 -8.10 -6.51 5.49
N TRP A 47 -9.17 -6.83 6.23
CA TRP A 47 -10.53 -6.94 5.73
C TRP A 47 -11.37 -5.74 6.19
N GLN A 48 -11.51 -4.76 5.30
CA GLN A 48 -12.18 -3.48 5.57
C GLN A 48 -13.23 -3.19 4.49
N PRO A 49 -14.37 -3.91 4.47
CA PRO A 49 -15.35 -3.83 3.37
C PRO A 49 -15.88 -2.42 3.10
N ALA A 50 -15.95 -1.55 4.11
CA ALA A 50 -16.41 -0.17 3.95
C ALA A 50 -15.44 0.71 3.15
N ALA A 51 -14.15 0.35 3.09
CA ALA A 51 -13.11 1.07 2.36
C ALA A 51 -12.64 0.32 1.11
N GLN A 52 -13.21 -0.85 0.83
CA GLN A 52 -12.77 -1.76 -0.20
C GLN A 52 -13.88 -2.08 -1.21
N GLU A 53 -13.47 -2.48 -2.40
CA GLU A 53 -14.35 -2.94 -3.48
C GLU A 53 -13.90 -4.32 -3.99
N THR A 54 -14.86 -5.09 -4.49
CA THR A 54 -14.59 -6.42 -5.05
C THR A 54 -13.86 -6.34 -6.38
N LYS A 55 -12.81 -7.14 -6.52
CA LYS A 55 -12.04 -7.36 -7.74
C LYS A 55 -11.98 -8.86 -8.05
N ARG A 56 -12.63 -9.26 -9.15
CA ARG A 56 -12.47 -10.60 -9.70
C ARG A 56 -11.15 -10.69 -10.45
N SER A 57 -10.28 -11.64 -10.08
CA SER A 57 -9.04 -11.91 -10.78
C SER A 57 -9.28 -12.71 -12.07
N GLN A 58 -8.27 -12.76 -12.94
CA GLN A 58 -8.35 -13.50 -14.20
C GLN A 58 -8.60 -15.00 -14.01
N ASN A 59 -8.08 -15.59 -12.93
CA ASN A 59 -8.34 -16.98 -12.56
C ASN A 59 -9.68 -17.20 -11.82
N GLY A 60 -10.54 -16.17 -11.75
CA GLY A 60 -11.89 -16.27 -11.19
C GLY A 60 -11.99 -16.00 -9.69
N ALA A 61 -10.87 -15.89 -8.96
CA ALA A 61 -10.87 -15.64 -7.51
C ALA A 61 -11.42 -14.25 -7.15
N ILE A 62 -12.04 -14.17 -5.98
CA ILE A 62 -12.59 -12.94 -5.42
C ILE A 62 -11.56 -12.31 -4.50
N ASN A 63 -11.24 -11.05 -4.78
CA ASN A 63 -10.37 -10.24 -3.94
C ASN A 63 -11.09 -8.94 -3.57
N VAL A 64 -10.59 -8.30 -2.52
CA VAL A 64 -10.93 -6.93 -2.15
C VAL A 64 -9.69 -6.06 -2.33
N ARG A 65 -9.89 -4.85 -2.84
CA ARG A 65 -8.88 -3.79 -2.93
C ARG A 65 -9.49 -2.49 -2.44
N TYR A 66 -8.69 -1.47 -2.16
CA TYR A 66 -9.27 -0.16 -1.84
C TYR A 66 -10.18 0.33 -2.96
N GLU A 67 -11.32 0.88 -2.55
CA GLU A 67 -12.22 1.61 -3.42
C GLU A 67 -11.47 2.78 -4.09
N LEU A 68 -11.87 3.14 -5.31
CA LEU A 68 -11.15 4.09 -6.17
C LEU A 68 -10.85 5.43 -5.48
N GLN A 69 -11.82 6.06 -4.82
CA GLN A 69 -11.62 7.35 -4.17
C GLN A 69 -10.72 7.22 -2.93
N VAL A 70 -10.89 6.14 -2.14
CA VAL A 70 -10.00 5.84 -1.01
C VAL A 70 -8.56 5.70 -1.48
N LYS A 71 -8.34 4.90 -2.54
CA LYS A 71 -7.04 4.72 -3.19
C LYS A 71 -6.44 6.04 -3.66
N GLN A 72 -7.22 6.86 -4.38
CA GLN A 72 -6.74 8.14 -4.90
C GLN A 72 -6.30 9.08 -3.79
N ARG A 73 -7.10 9.22 -2.72
CA ARG A 73 -6.75 10.05 -1.56
C ARG A 73 -5.49 9.54 -0.86
N ALA A 74 -5.38 8.22 -0.66
CA ALA A 74 -4.21 7.62 -0.02
C ALA A 74 -2.92 7.84 -0.84
N ILE A 75 -2.96 7.63 -2.16
CA ILE A 75 -1.81 7.86 -3.04
C ILE A 75 -1.44 9.35 -3.07
N GLY A 76 -2.43 10.24 -3.14
CA GLY A 76 -2.21 11.69 -3.08
C GLY A 76 -1.49 12.08 -1.80
N ARG A 77 -2.00 11.62 -0.65
CA ARG A 77 -1.39 11.90 0.64
C ARG A 77 0.03 11.35 0.77
N LEU A 78 0.29 10.13 0.28
CA LEU A 78 1.63 9.54 0.28
C LEU A 78 2.61 10.37 -0.56
N ARG A 79 2.17 10.84 -1.74
CA ARG A 79 2.99 11.71 -2.61
C ARG A 79 3.36 13.02 -1.93
N GLU A 80 2.40 13.66 -1.25
CA GLU A 80 2.67 14.87 -0.47
C GLU A 80 3.72 14.62 0.61
N LEU A 81 3.56 13.53 1.38
CA LEU A 81 4.51 13.17 2.44
C LEU A 81 5.91 12.90 1.89
N ILE A 82 6.03 12.19 0.77
CA ILE A 82 7.32 11.95 0.12
C ILE A 82 7.92 13.27 -0.38
N ALA A 83 7.14 14.14 -1.02
CA ALA A 83 7.62 15.43 -1.48
C ALA A 83 8.12 16.32 -0.33
N SER A 84 7.49 16.25 0.84
CA SER A 84 7.89 17.03 2.01
C SER A 84 9.10 16.46 2.77
N HIS A 85 9.24 15.14 2.82
CA HIS A 85 10.20 14.50 3.75
C HIS A 85 11.29 13.67 3.08
N ALA A 86 11.13 13.27 1.83
CA ALA A 86 12.11 12.51 1.07
C ALA A 86 12.01 12.84 -0.43
N PRO A 87 12.22 14.11 -0.85
CA PRO A 87 11.98 14.55 -2.22
C PRO A 87 12.88 13.87 -3.27
N TRP A 88 13.98 13.24 -2.83
CA TRP A 88 14.85 12.43 -3.67
C TRP A 88 14.22 11.08 -4.08
N LEU A 89 13.21 10.58 -3.36
CA LEU A 89 12.63 9.27 -3.60
C LEU A 89 11.56 9.33 -4.70
N ARG A 90 11.97 9.14 -5.95
CA ARG A 90 11.06 9.10 -7.10
C ARG A 90 10.16 7.86 -7.05
N ILE A 91 8.85 8.04 -7.20
CA ILE A 91 7.89 6.95 -7.37
C ILE A 91 7.85 6.52 -8.84
N ARG A 92 8.17 5.25 -9.16
CA ARG A 92 8.02 4.70 -10.51
C ARG A 92 6.55 4.53 -10.88
N TYR A 93 5.77 3.96 -9.96
CA TYR A 93 4.35 3.73 -10.12
C TYR A 93 3.67 3.49 -8.77
N ALA A 94 2.34 3.59 -8.76
CA ALA A 94 1.48 3.30 -7.61
C ALA A 94 0.23 2.52 -8.07
N PHE A 95 0.03 1.31 -7.53
CA PHE A 95 -1.02 0.37 -7.92
C PHE A 95 -2.00 0.04 -6.80
#